data_AF-A0A933RXW7-F1
#
_entry.id   AF-A0A933RXW7-F1
#
_cell.length_a   1.000
_cell.length_b   1.000
_cell.length_c   1.000
_cell.angle_alpha   90.00
_cell.angle_beta   90.00
_cell.angle_gamma   90.00
#
_symmetry.space_group_name_H-M   'P 1'
#
loop_
_entity.id
_entity.type
_entity.pdbx_description
1 polymer ?
#
loop_
_entity_poly.entity_id
_entity_poly.type
_entity_poly.pdbx_seq_one_letter_code
_entity_poly.pdbx_strand_id
1 'polypeptide(L)'
;MEWASWSAAADRILHSPNMPVWAAIAAAVVFTLILIIALLRADRSVANGVLGIVTLLAVGVAGFAAWRLFVDGAGPALRSADASRSINAMPALACVDDLAGDAVQAACERALFGSPETVAAAVSYASTRLAQLTSKGDVAAANKRMTPELDRLRRSIERDRYGLIAYVLTAQDRCVPDQCAAFQSLTDPSRIAANMNEHLYEMTVTRAAPSWGVGSGPLAAAAPVPGGVLGVSEAPSGKPVNIDFATSSSIPPISIMTEPAPAAPKPAATAAGAPAASG
;
A
#
# COMPACT_ATOMS: atom_id res chain seq x y z
N MET A 1 -54.84 1.43 15.90
CA MET A 1 -53.99 2.09 14.88
C MET A 1 -52.54 2.29 15.35
N GLU A 2 -52.23 2.12 16.63
CA GLU A 2 -50.88 2.33 17.19
C GLU A 2 -49.86 1.22 16.82
N TRP A 3 -50.34 0.04 16.41
CA TRP A 3 -49.51 -1.09 15.98
C TRP A 3 -48.92 -0.96 14.56
N ALA A 4 -49.33 0.05 13.78
CA ALA A 4 -48.73 0.31 12.47
C ALA A 4 -47.69 1.44 12.53
N SER A 5 -47.77 2.33 13.53
CA SER A 5 -46.82 3.43 13.68
C SER A 5 -45.51 3.01 14.35
N TRP A 6 -45.54 2.05 15.28
CA TRP A 6 -44.30 1.53 15.90
C TRP A 6 -43.47 0.66 14.93
N SER A 7 -44.10 -0.13 14.06
CA SER A 7 -43.40 -0.91 13.03
C SER A 7 -42.79 0.00 11.97
N ALA A 8 -43.54 1.00 11.51
CA ALA A 8 -43.01 2.01 10.58
C ALA A 8 -41.87 2.85 11.19
N ALA A 9 -41.92 3.13 12.51
CA ALA A 9 -40.82 3.80 13.21
C ALA A 9 -39.59 2.88 13.35
N ALA A 10 -39.79 1.59 13.63
CA ALA A 10 -38.71 0.61 13.71
C ALA A 10 -38.04 0.41 12.34
N ASP A 11 -38.82 0.27 11.27
CA ASP A 11 -38.31 0.11 9.90
C ASP A 11 -37.52 1.35 9.43
N ARG A 12 -37.94 2.54 9.85
CA ARG A 12 -37.25 3.81 9.56
C ARG A 12 -35.94 3.97 10.33
N ILE A 13 -35.83 3.37 11.51
CA ILE A 13 -34.60 3.30 12.31
C ILE A 13 -33.65 2.25 11.72
N LEU A 14 -34.19 1.11 11.29
CA LEU A 14 -33.46 -0.02 10.68
C LEU A 14 -32.86 0.33 9.30
N HIS A 15 -33.51 1.21 8.52
CA HIS A 15 -33.03 1.62 7.20
C HIS A 15 -32.22 2.93 7.19
N SER A 16 -31.90 3.51 8.36
CA SER A 16 -31.09 4.72 8.43
C SER A 16 -29.58 4.39 8.52
N PRO A 17 -28.70 5.16 7.87
CA PRO A 17 -27.24 4.97 7.92
C PRO A 17 -26.61 5.21 9.32
N ASN A 18 -27.44 5.43 10.34
CA ASN A 18 -27.05 5.74 11.72
C ASN A 18 -27.25 4.55 12.68
N MET A 19 -27.48 3.35 12.13
CA MET A 19 -27.56 2.05 12.83
C MET A 19 -26.62 1.90 14.04
N PRO A 20 -25.32 2.27 13.99
CA PRO A 20 -24.42 2.07 15.13
C PRO A 20 -24.72 3.00 16.32
N VAL A 21 -25.36 4.16 16.12
CA VAL A 21 -25.58 5.15 17.18
C VAL A 21 -26.80 4.80 18.04
N TRP A 22 -27.86 4.26 17.45
CA TRP A 22 -29.03 3.85 18.24
C TRP A 22 -28.81 2.53 18.98
N ALA A 23 -28.06 1.61 18.39
CA ALA A 23 -27.60 0.40 19.06
C ALA A 23 -26.69 0.73 20.27
N ALA A 24 -25.82 1.75 20.14
CA ALA A 24 -25.00 2.28 21.22
C ALA A 24 -25.83 2.71 22.44
N ILE A 25 -26.85 3.53 22.17
CA ILE A 25 -27.68 4.13 23.22
C ILE A 25 -28.49 3.04 23.93
N ALA A 26 -29.06 2.09 23.18
CA ALA A 26 -29.77 0.95 23.75
C ALA A 26 -28.87 0.08 24.64
N ALA A 27 -27.65 -0.24 24.18
CA ALA A 27 -26.68 -1.01 24.95
C ALA A 27 -26.25 -0.28 26.23
N ALA A 28 -26.01 1.04 26.16
CA ALA A 28 -25.66 1.86 27.32
C ALA A 28 -26.77 1.87 28.38
N VAL A 29 -28.03 1.99 27.97
CA VAL A 29 -29.18 1.97 28.90
C VAL A 29 -29.28 0.60 29.60
N VAL A 30 -29.14 -0.50 28.87
CA VAL A 30 -29.18 -1.86 29.44
C VAL A 30 -28.04 -2.08 30.43
N PHE A 31 -26.83 -1.64 30.10
CA PHE A 31 -25.67 -1.75 30.99
C PHE A 31 -25.86 -0.93 32.28
N THR A 32 -26.41 0.28 32.17
CA THR A 32 -26.70 1.14 33.32
C THR A 32 -27.78 0.51 34.21
N LEU A 33 -28.80 -0.11 33.63
CA LEU A 33 -29.84 -0.84 34.35
C LEU A 33 -29.27 -2.05 35.11
N ILE A 34 -28.41 -2.84 34.46
CA ILE A 34 -27.73 -3.98 35.08
C ILE A 34 -26.84 -3.53 36.25
N LEU A 35 -26.12 -2.41 36.09
CA LEU A 35 -25.34 -1.80 37.17
C LEU A 35 -26.22 -1.40 38.37
N ILE A 36 -27.35 -0.75 38.12
CA ILE A 36 -28.29 -0.35 39.18
C ILE A 36 -28.83 -1.59 39.91
N ILE A 37 -29.23 -2.64 39.18
CA ILE A 37 -29.74 -3.89 39.78
C ILE A 37 -28.64 -4.62 40.57
N ALA A 38 -27.40 -4.62 40.07
CA ALA A 38 -26.27 -5.23 40.77
C ALA A 38 -25.93 -4.50 42.08
N LEU A 39 -25.95 -3.17 42.07
CA LEU A 39 -25.71 -2.34 43.25
C LEU A 39 -26.85 -2.48 44.28
N LEU A 40 -28.11 -2.55 43.84
CA LEU A 40 -29.26 -2.76 44.73
C LEU A 40 -29.30 -4.17 45.32
N ARG A 41 -28.72 -5.17 44.64
CA ARG A 41 -28.59 -6.55 45.16
C ARG A 41 -27.33 -6.77 46.00
N ALA A 42 -26.46 -5.75 46.13
CA ALA A 42 -25.18 -5.85 46.83
C ALA A 42 -25.28 -5.78 48.37
N ASP A 43 -26.49 -5.74 48.93
CA ASP A 43 -26.73 -5.65 50.37
C ASP A 43 -26.38 -6.93 51.18
N ARG A 44 -25.53 -7.83 50.68
CA ARG A 44 -25.16 -9.03 51.48
C ARG A 44 -23.77 -9.65 51.38
N SER A 45 -22.85 -9.19 50.53
CA SER A 45 -21.44 -9.60 50.66
C SER A 45 -20.54 -8.79 49.74
N VAL A 46 -19.61 -8.05 50.33
CA VAL A 46 -18.57 -7.27 49.64
C VAL A 46 -17.75 -8.13 48.66
N ALA A 47 -17.64 -9.44 48.92
CA ALA A 47 -16.96 -10.39 48.05
C ALA A 47 -17.66 -10.61 46.69
N ASN A 48 -19.00 -10.53 46.66
CA ASN A 48 -19.76 -10.72 45.41
C ASN A 48 -19.83 -9.43 44.58
N GLY A 49 -19.67 -8.27 45.22
CA GLY A 49 -19.61 -6.98 44.53
C GLY A 49 -18.36 -6.85 43.64
N VAL A 50 -17.20 -7.28 44.15
CA VAL A 50 -15.94 -7.26 43.37
C VAL A 50 -16.01 -8.19 42.17
N LEU A 51 -16.58 -9.39 42.33
CA LEU A 51 -16.75 -10.34 41.23
C LEU A 51 -17.72 -9.78 40.16
N GLY A 52 -18.76 -9.07 40.58
CA GLY A 52 -19.67 -8.36 39.68
C GLY A 52 -18.98 -7.26 38.87
N ILE A 53 -18.10 -6.48 39.50
CA ILE A 53 -17.34 -5.42 38.81
C ILE A 53 -16.35 -6.01 37.81
N VAL A 54 -15.60 -7.06 38.19
CA VAL A 54 -14.63 -7.71 37.29
C VAL A 54 -15.31 -8.35 36.09
N THR A 55 -16.46 -9.01 36.29
CA THR A 55 -17.23 -9.60 35.18
C THR A 55 -17.84 -8.53 34.27
N LEU A 56 -18.36 -7.42 34.83
CA LEU A 56 -18.84 -6.28 34.04
C LEU A 56 -17.73 -5.59 33.25
N LEU A 57 -16.54 -5.43 33.84
CA LEU A 57 -15.36 -4.89 33.15
C LEU A 57 -14.93 -5.82 32.01
N ALA A 58 -14.91 -7.12 32.24
CA ALA A 58 -14.57 -8.10 31.21
C ALA A 58 -15.57 -8.08 30.04
N VAL A 59 -16.87 -8.04 30.35
CA VAL A 59 -17.94 -7.98 29.32
C VAL A 59 -17.94 -6.62 28.61
N GLY A 60 -17.69 -5.52 29.32
CA GLY A 60 -17.58 -4.18 28.73
C GLY A 60 -16.39 -4.06 27.77
N VAL A 61 -15.22 -4.57 28.16
CA VAL A 61 -14.02 -4.60 27.30
C VAL A 61 -14.22 -5.53 26.11
N ALA A 62 -14.81 -6.72 26.31
CA ALA A 62 -15.11 -7.65 25.23
C ALA A 62 -16.16 -7.08 24.26
N GLY A 63 -17.20 -6.41 24.77
CA GLY A 63 -18.22 -5.74 23.97
C GLY A 63 -17.66 -4.56 23.18
N PHE A 64 -16.80 -3.74 23.80
CA PHE A 64 -16.14 -2.63 23.12
C PHE A 64 -15.17 -3.13 22.03
N ALA A 65 -14.45 -4.22 22.28
CA ALA A 65 -13.59 -4.86 21.29
C ALA A 65 -14.41 -5.46 20.13
N ALA A 66 -15.51 -6.17 20.43
CA ALA A 66 -16.41 -6.72 19.42
C ALA A 66 -17.07 -5.63 18.57
N TRP A 67 -17.38 -4.49 19.17
CA TRP A 67 -17.98 -3.36 18.47
C TRP A 67 -16.97 -2.66 17.56
N ARG A 68 -15.70 -2.54 17.97
CA ARG A 68 -14.63 -2.12 17.07
C ARG A 68 -14.46 -3.08 15.89
N LEU A 69 -14.55 -4.40 16.11
CA LEU A 69 -14.47 -5.41 15.04
C LEU A 69 -15.66 -5.39 14.06
N PHE A 70 -16.80 -4.84 14.48
CA PHE A 70 -18.00 -4.73 13.64
C PHE A 70 -18.06 -3.39 12.89
N VAL A 71 -17.51 -2.31 13.45
CA VAL A 71 -17.38 -1.01 12.80
C VAL A 71 -16.16 -0.98 11.87
N ASP A 72 -15.04 -1.56 12.30
CA ASP A 72 -13.85 -1.81 11.51
C ASP A 72 -13.86 -3.28 11.10
N GLY A 73 -14.41 -3.62 9.94
CA GLY A 73 -14.36 -4.98 9.40
C GLY A 73 -12.90 -5.41 9.15
N ALA A 74 -12.20 -5.90 10.17
CA ALA A 74 -10.89 -6.52 10.09
C ALA A 74 -10.57 -7.30 11.39
N GLY A 75 -9.96 -8.47 11.23
CA GLY A 75 -9.62 -9.41 12.30
C GLY A 75 -8.60 -8.93 13.36
N PRO A 76 -8.05 -9.85 14.16
CA PRO A 76 -7.60 -9.64 15.54
C PRO A 76 -6.50 -8.57 15.68
N ALA A 77 -6.88 -7.44 16.27
CA ALA A 77 -6.09 -6.20 16.41
C ALA A 77 -4.79 -6.30 17.24
N LEU A 78 -4.51 -7.41 17.92
CA LEU A 78 -3.23 -7.59 18.63
C LEU A 78 -2.07 -7.96 17.69
N ARG A 79 -2.35 -8.45 16.47
CA ARG A 79 -1.35 -8.59 15.40
C ARG A 79 -1.20 -7.32 14.56
N SER A 80 -2.17 -6.41 14.60
CA SER A 80 -2.27 -5.28 13.69
C SER A 80 -1.39 -4.10 14.07
N ALA A 81 -1.04 -3.90 15.35
CA ALA A 81 -0.11 -2.84 15.74
C ALA A 81 1.33 -3.16 15.29
N ASP A 82 1.76 -4.42 15.43
CA ASP A 82 3.02 -4.89 14.88
C ASP A 82 2.99 -5.00 13.35
N ALA A 83 1.87 -5.42 12.75
CA ALA A 83 1.72 -5.42 11.29
C ALA A 83 1.73 -3.99 10.72
N SER A 84 1.07 -3.01 11.35
CA SER A 84 1.07 -1.61 10.89
C SER A 84 2.44 -0.94 11.05
N ARG A 85 3.17 -1.28 12.13
CA ARG A 85 4.55 -0.84 12.34
C ARG A 85 5.52 -1.57 11.40
N SER A 86 5.27 -2.83 11.07
CA SER A 86 5.96 -3.63 10.04
C SER A 86 5.70 -3.08 8.64
N ILE A 87 4.46 -2.67 8.31
CA ILE A 87 4.07 -2.04 7.05
C ILE A 87 4.85 -0.75 6.86
N ASN A 88 4.86 0.14 7.85
CA ASN A 88 5.67 1.37 7.79
C ASN A 88 7.20 1.12 7.82
N ALA A 89 7.65 -0.07 8.20
CA ALA A 89 9.06 -0.45 8.23
C ALA A 89 9.49 -1.30 7.03
N MET A 90 8.60 -1.59 6.07
CA MET A 90 8.94 -2.40 4.90
C MET A 90 9.54 -1.52 3.79
N PRO A 91 10.83 -1.72 3.43
CA PRO A 91 11.46 -1.04 2.29
C PRO A 91 10.69 -1.28 0.98
N ALA A 92 9.94 -2.38 0.89
CA ALA A 92 9.12 -2.73 -0.26
C ALA A 92 7.97 -1.75 -0.54
N LEU A 93 7.49 -0.98 0.45
CA LEU A 93 6.44 0.03 0.21
C LEU A 93 7.00 1.32 -0.39
N ALA A 94 8.28 1.62 -0.16
CA ALA A 94 8.95 2.72 -0.86
C ALA A 94 9.01 2.49 -2.38
N CYS A 95 8.95 1.22 -2.81
CA CYS A 95 8.84 0.83 -4.21
C CYS A 95 7.44 1.08 -4.81
N VAL A 96 6.40 1.15 -3.97
CA VAL A 96 5.03 1.49 -4.41
C VAL A 96 4.93 3.00 -4.66
N ASP A 97 5.62 3.81 -3.84
CA ASP A 97 5.67 5.27 -3.99
C ASP A 97 6.70 5.75 -5.03
N ASP A 98 7.35 4.84 -5.76
CA ASP A 98 8.35 5.12 -6.79
C ASP A 98 9.53 5.99 -6.29
N LEU A 99 9.86 5.85 -5.00
CA LEU A 99 11.04 6.52 -4.43
C LEU A 99 12.35 5.82 -4.85
N ALA A 100 12.23 4.59 -5.33
CA ALA A 100 13.31 3.74 -5.83
C ALA A 100 13.22 3.71 -7.36
N GLY A 101 14.15 4.36 -8.07
CA GLY A 101 14.13 4.44 -9.53
C GLY A 101 14.20 3.09 -10.26
N ASP A 102 14.08 3.09 -11.59
CA ASP A 102 13.91 1.87 -12.39
C ASP A 102 15.00 0.80 -12.20
N ALA A 103 16.22 1.19 -11.76
CA ALA A 103 17.32 0.29 -11.46
C ALA A 103 17.02 -0.72 -10.32
N VAL A 104 16.09 -0.40 -9.41
CA VAL A 104 15.71 -1.27 -8.27
C VAL A 104 14.36 -1.96 -8.44
N GLN A 105 13.69 -1.71 -9.57
CA GLN A 105 12.33 -2.18 -9.85
C GLN A 105 12.19 -3.71 -9.75
N ALA A 106 13.13 -4.47 -10.29
CA ALA A 106 13.08 -5.94 -10.29
C ALA A 106 13.31 -6.54 -8.89
N ALA A 107 14.02 -5.83 -8.00
CA ALA A 107 14.19 -6.23 -6.61
C ALA A 107 12.95 -5.89 -5.78
N CYS A 108 12.38 -4.71 -6.03
CA CYS A 108 11.12 -4.27 -5.46
C CYS A 108 9.97 -5.23 -5.76
N GLU A 109 9.81 -5.64 -7.02
CA GLU A 109 8.77 -6.59 -7.42
C GLU A 109 8.93 -7.92 -6.69
N ARG A 110 10.16 -8.47 -6.62
CA ARG A 110 10.42 -9.71 -5.89
C ARG A 110 10.15 -9.60 -4.39
N ALA A 111 10.47 -8.46 -3.78
CA ALA A 111 10.20 -8.23 -2.37
C ALA A 111 8.68 -8.08 -2.10
N LEU A 112 7.98 -7.36 -2.97
CA LEU A 112 6.55 -7.10 -2.87
C LEU A 112 5.70 -8.37 -3.03
N PHE A 113 6.07 -9.21 -4.00
CA PHE A 113 5.38 -10.47 -4.31
C PHE A 113 6.08 -11.69 -3.71
N GLY A 114 6.99 -11.51 -2.76
CA GLY A 114 7.77 -12.59 -2.17
C GLY A 114 7.00 -13.45 -1.16
N SER A 115 5.92 -12.93 -0.58
CA SER A 115 5.07 -13.66 0.36
C SER A 115 3.61 -13.18 0.29
N PRO A 116 2.63 -14.00 0.71
CA PRO A 116 1.24 -13.57 0.73
C PRO A 116 0.98 -12.42 1.71
N GLU A 117 1.71 -12.35 2.82
CA GLU A 117 1.56 -11.29 3.82
C GLU A 117 2.01 -9.93 3.29
N THR A 118 3.12 -9.89 2.53
CA THR A 118 3.64 -8.67 1.90
C THR A 118 2.69 -8.15 0.82
N VAL A 119 2.12 -9.04 0.01
CA VAL A 119 1.09 -8.69 -0.98
C VAL A 119 -0.17 -8.14 -0.30
N ALA A 120 -0.68 -8.79 0.74
CA ALA A 120 -1.87 -8.33 1.47
C ALA A 120 -1.66 -6.95 2.13
N ALA A 121 -0.46 -6.73 2.68
CA ALA A 121 -0.05 -5.43 3.19
C ALA A 121 -0.03 -4.35 2.10
N ALA A 122 0.49 -4.67 0.91
CA ALA A 122 0.55 -3.75 -0.22
C ALA A 122 -0.84 -3.34 -0.71
N VAL A 123 -1.79 -4.28 -0.78
CA VAL A 123 -3.18 -3.99 -1.16
C VAL A 123 -3.84 -3.08 -0.13
N SER A 124 -3.61 -3.32 1.16
CA SER A 124 -4.16 -2.49 2.25
C SER A 124 -3.57 -1.07 2.25
N TYR A 125 -2.29 -0.95 1.89
CA TYR A 125 -1.63 0.32 1.70
C TYR A 125 -2.20 1.08 0.50
N ALA A 126 -2.37 0.38 -0.64
CA ALA A 126 -2.95 0.93 -1.85
C ALA A 126 -4.38 1.46 -1.64
N SER A 127 -5.23 0.71 -0.92
CA SER A 127 -6.58 1.17 -0.59
C SER A 127 -6.58 2.42 0.30
N THR A 128 -5.68 2.49 1.27
CA THR A 128 -5.54 3.67 2.15
C THR A 128 -5.08 4.90 1.36
N ARG A 129 -4.11 4.74 0.46
CA ARG A 129 -3.63 5.83 -0.42
C ARG A 129 -4.71 6.31 -1.39
N LEU A 130 -5.45 5.38 -1.98
CA LEU A 130 -6.57 5.69 -2.85
C LEU A 130 -7.68 6.44 -2.11
N ALA A 131 -8.08 5.97 -0.92
CA ALA A 131 -9.06 6.65 -0.07
C ALA A 131 -8.59 8.06 0.33
N GLN A 132 -7.29 8.22 0.62
CA GLN A 132 -6.70 9.53 0.90
C GLN A 132 -6.86 10.48 -0.30
N LEU A 133 -6.60 10.00 -1.52
CA LEU A 133 -6.74 10.81 -2.74
C LEU A 133 -8.21 11.14 -3.02
N THR A 134 -9.10 10.16 -3.01
CA THR A 134 -10.53 10.35 -3.31
C THR A 134 -11.24 11.22 -2.27
N SER A 135 -10.78 11.22 -1.01
CA SER A 135 -11.27 12.15 0.03
C SER A 135 -11.05 13.63 -0.30
N LYS A 136 -10.14 13.94 -1.23
CA LYS A 136 -9.90 15.32 -1.71
C LYS A 136 -10.87 15.76 -2.80
N GLY A 137 -11.73 14.84 -3.28
CA GLY A 137 -12.72 15.10 -4.33
C GLY A 137 -12.16 14.89 -5.73
N ASP A 138 -12.84 15.51 -6.71
CA ASP A 138 -12.42 15.48 -8.11
C ASP A 138 -11.09 16.24 -8.33
N VAL A 139 -10.46 16.01 -9.48
CA VAL A 139 -9.19 16.67 -9.85
C VAL A 139 -9.33 18.19 -9.80
N ALA A 140 -10.47 18.74 -10.22
CA ALA A 140 -10.69 20.18 -10.26
C ALA A 140 -10.71 20.80 -8.84
N ALA A 141 -11.38 20.16 -7.88
CA ALA A 141 -11.41 20.59 -6.48
C ALA A 141 -10.07 20.34 -5.79
N ALA A 142 -9.43 19.19 -6.05
CA ALA A 142 -8.13 18.84 -5.50
C ALA A 142 -7.04 19.82 -5.97
N ASN A 143 -7.05 20.22 -7.25
CA ASN A 143 -6.07 21.16 -7.81
C ASN A 143 -6.16 22.57 -7.19
N LYS A 144 -7.34 23.00 -6.73
CA LYS A 144 -7.48 24.28 -6.01
C LYS A 144 -6.75 24.29 -4.67
N ARG A 145 -6.48 23.12 -4.08
CA ARG A 145 -5.74 22.94 -2.83
C ARG A 145 -4.47 22.13 -3.05
N MET A 146 -3.87 22.27 -4.24
CA MET A 146 -2.71 21.47 -4.64
C MET A 146 -1.54 21.71 -3.67
N THR A 147 -1.00 20.61 -3.16
CA THR A 147 0.27 20.59 -2.44
C THR A 147 1.23 19.64 -3.16
N PRO A 148 2.55 19.82 -3.05
CA PRO A 148 3.52 18.92 -3.67
C PRO A 148 3.37 17.46 -3.18
N GLU A 149 2.90 17.25 -1.95
CA GLU A 149 2.60 15.93 -1.41
C GLU A 149 1.39 15.28 -2.09
N LEU A 150 0.33 16.07 -2.34
CA LEU A 150 -0.87 15.59 -3.04
C LEU A 150 -0.57 15.22 -4.50
N ASP A 151 0.25 16.04 -5.16
CA ASP A 151 0.70 15.78 -6.53
C ASP A 151 1.56 14.51 -6.63
N ARG A 152 2.48 14.30 -5.67
CA ARG A 152 3.26 13.05 -5.58
C ARG A 152 2.37 11.83 -5.33
N LEU A 153 1.40 11.94 -4.41
CA LEU A 153 0.44 10.89 -4.13
C LEU A 153 -0.34 10.50 -5.38
N ARG A 154 -0.85 11.49 -6.12
CA ARG A 154 -1.63 11.25 -7.33
C ARG A 154 -0.79 10.54 -8.40
N ARG A 155 0.42 11.04 -8.67
CA ARG A 155 1.35 10.40 -9.64
C ARG A 155 1.80 9.00 -9.24
N SER A 156 1.89 8.71 -7.94
CA SER A 156 2.14 7.36 -7.44
C SER A 156 0.97 6.42 -7.78
N ILE A 157 -0.26 6.88 -7.51
CA ILE A 157 -1.49 6.12 -7.79
C ILE A 157 -1.71 5.90 -9.29
N GLU A 158 -1.61 6.95 -10.12
CA GLU A 158 -1.85 6.89 -11.58
C GLU A 158 -0.89 5.93 -12.30
N ARG A 159 0.35 5.80 -11.82
CA ARG A 159 1.33 4.88 -12.42
C ARG A 159 1.00 3.42 -12.20
N ASP A 160 0.34 3.10 -11.10
CA ASP A 160 -0.14 1.77 -10.70
C ASP A 160 0.77 0.63 -11.21
N ARG A 161 2.06 0.69 -10.90
CA ARG A 161 3.07 -0.10 -11.63
C ARG A 161 2.83 -1.63 -11.52
N TYR A 162 2.24 -2.05 -10.41
CA TYR A 162 1.98 -3.45 -10.08
C TYR A 162 0.50 -3.86 -10.18
N GLY A 163 -0.39 -2.97 -10.65
CA GLY A 163 -1.83 -3.26 -10.75
C GLY A 163 -2.57 -3.26 -9.41
N LEU A 164 -1.97 -2.74 -8.33
CA LEU A 164 -2.56 -2.75 -7.00
C LEU A 164 -3.80 -1.84 -6.90
N ILE A 165 -3.74 -0.65 -7.50
CA ILE A 165 -4.86 0.30 -7.50
C ILE A 165 -5.98 -0.24 -8.39
N ALA A 166 -5.64 -0.77 -9.56
CA ALA A 166 -6.57 -1.47 -10.43
C ALA A 166 -7.32 -2.57 -9.66
N TYR A 167 -6.60 -3.46 -8.97
CA TYR A 167 -7.19 -4.54 -8.18
C TYR A 167 -8.09 -4.03 -7.04
N VAL A 168 -7.67 -2.99 -6.30
CA VAL A 168 -8.50 -2.42 -5.22
C VAL A 168 -9.83 -1.90 -5.77
N LEU A 169 -9.79 -1.17 -6.89
CA LEU A 169 -10.99 -0.61 -7.51
C LEU A 169 -11.94 -1.69 -8.05
N THR A 170 -11.44 -2.77 -8.65
CA THR A 170 -12.29 -3.89 -9.11
C THR A 170 -12.79 -4.76 -7.95
N ALA A 171 -11.93 -5.06 -6.96
CA ALA A 171 -12.26 -5.99 -5.88
C ALA A 171 -13.13 -5.36 -4.78
N GLN A 172 -12.83 -4.13 -4.36
CA GLN A 172 -13.52 -3.45 -3.27
C GLN A 172 -14.65 -2.56 -3.79
N ASP A 173 -14.35 -1.69 -4.75
CA ASP A 173 -15.31 -0.69 -5.23
C ASP A 173 -16.19 -1.21 -6.38
N ARG A 174 -15.99 -2.47 -6.80
CA ARG A 174 -16.72 -3.14 -7.90
C ARG A 174 -16.77 -2.29 -9.18
N CYS A 175 -15.70 -1.52 -9.43
CA CYS A 175 -15.59 -0.68 -10.59
C CYS A 175 -15.19 -1.51 -11.82
N VAL A 176 -15.57 -1.00 -13.00
CA VAL A 176 -15.09 -1.48 -14.30
C VAL A 176 -14.34 -0.35 -15.01
N PRO A 177 -13.41 -0.65 -15.94
CA PRO A 177 -12.53 0.36 -16.56
C PRO A 177 -13.27 1.56 -17.19
N ASP A 178 -14.45 1.32 -17.76
CA ASP A 178 -15.23 2.38 -18.42
C ASP A 178 -16.09 3.20 -17.44
N GLN A 179 -16.32 2.67 -16.23
CA GLN A 179 -17.29 3.22 -15.27
C GLN A 179 -16.71 3.13 -13.86
N CYS A 180 -15.82 4.06 -13.54
CA CYS A 180 -15.21 4.18 -12.22
C CYS A 180 -15.29 5.62 -11.71
N ALA A 181 -16.03 5.85 -10.62
CA ALA A 181 -16.16 7.18 -10.02
C ALA A 181 -14.82 7.70 -9.46
N ALA A 182 -13.95 6.81 -9.00
CA ALA A 182 -12.63 7.17 -8.47
C ALA A 182 -11.74 7.84 -9.53
N PHE A 183 -11.96 7.57 -10.82
CA PHE A 183 -11.21 8.19 -11.92
C PHE A 183 -11.42 9.71 -12.01
N GLN A 184 -12.49 10.25 -11.41
CA GLN A 184 -12.67 11.70 -11.32
C GLN A 184 -11.62 12.36 -10.42
N SER A 185 -10.95 11.62 -9.54
CA SER A 185 -9.86 12.13 -8.69
C SER A 185 -8.46 11.99 -9.33
N LEU A 186 -8.38 11.40 -10.52
CA LEU A 186 -7.16 11.14 -11.29
C LEU A 186 -7.07 12.05 -12.52
N THR A 187 -5.88 12.52 -12.81
CA THR A 187 -5.54 13.31 -14.00
C THR A 187 -5.45 12.42 -15.24
N ASP A 188 -4.86 11.24 -15.09
CA ASP A 188 -4.75 10.22 -16.15
C ASP A 188 -5.05 8.81 -15.60
N PRO A 189 -6.26 8.27 -15.85
CA PRO A 189 -6.62 6.91 -15.42
C PRO A 189 -6.23 5.81 -16.42
N SER A 190 -5.64 6.14 -17.57
CA SER A 190 -5.44 5.19 -18.68
C SER A 190 -4.64 3.95 -18.30
N ARG A 191 -3.57 4.14 -17.50
CA ARG A 191 -2.72 3.04 -17.03
C ARG A 191 -3.47 2.10 -16.08
N ILE A 192 -4.26 2.65 -15.15
CA ILE A 192 -5.08 1.86 -14.23
C ILE A 192 -6.13 1.07 -15.01
N ALA A 193 -6.81 1.70 -15.97
CA ALA A 193 -7.78 1.04 -16.83
C ALA A 193 -7.15 -0.11 -17.65
N ALA A 194 -5.94 0.08 -18.17
CA ALA A 194 -5.18 -0.97 -18.85
C ALA A 194 -4.86 -2.14 -17.91
N ASN A 195 -4.35 -1.86 -16.71
CA ASN A 195 -4.05 -2.89 -15.70
C ASN A 195 -5.30 -3.68 -15.27
N MET A 196 -6.46 -3.02 -15.16
CA MET A 196 -7.73 -3.69 -14.88
C MET A 196 -8.11 -4.67 -15.99
N ASN A 197 -7.98 -4.27 -17.26
CA ASN A 197 -8.27 -5.12 -18.41
C ASN A 197 -7.29 -6.31 -18.52
N GLU A 198 -6.03 -6.09 -18.19
CA GLU A 198 -4.99 -7.10 -18.24
C GLU A 198 -4.98 -8.03 -17.01
N HIS A 199 -5.75 -7.70 -15.96
CA HIS A 199 -5.68 -8.37 -14.66
C HIS A 199 -4.24 -8.51 -14.15
N LEU A 200 -3.48 -7.40 -14.26
CA LEU A 200 -2.03 -7.40 -14.05
C LEU A 200 -1.64 -7.92 -12.66
N TYR A 201 -2.35 -7.48 -11.63
CA TYR A 201 -2.11 -7.91 -10.26
C TYR A 201 -2.34 -9.40 -10.10
N GLU A 202 -3.47 -9.92 -10.58
CA GLU A 202 -3.87 -11.31 -10.46
C GLU A 202 -2.91 -12.23 -11.22
N MET A 203 -2.48 -11.83 -12.41
CA MET A 203 -1.45 -12.53 -13.18
C MET A 203 -0.11 -12.57 -12.44
N THR A 204 0.29 -11.45 -11.85
CA THR A 204 1.57 -11.34 -11.12
C THR A 204 1.55 -12.18 -9.85
N VAL A 205 0.46 -12.14 -9.08
CA VAL A 205 0.24 -12.98 -7.91
C VAL A 205 0.23 -14.46 -8.29
N THR A 206 -0.46 -14.84 -9.36
CA THR A 206 -0.52 -16.23 -9.83
C THR A 206 0.87 -16.76 -10.19
N ARG A 207 1.71 -15.90 -10.80
CA ARG A 207 3.11 -16.23 -11.11
C ARG A 207 3.98 -16.36 -9.86
N ALA A 208 3.74 -15.53 -8.85
CA ALA A 208 4.53 -15.50 -7.62
C ALA A 208 4.15 -16.60 -6.63
N ALA A 209 2.87 -17.00 -6.58
CA ALA A 209 2.32 -17.92 -5.58
C ALA A 209 3.10 -19.23 -5.40
N PRO A 210 3.61 -19.91 -6.45
CA PRO A 210 4.41 -21.13 -6.29
C PRO A 210 5.70 -20.93 -5.46
N SER A 211 6.22 -19.70 -5.39
CA SER A 211 7.46 -19.38 -4.68
C SER A 211 7.26 -19.05 -3.20
N TRP A 212 6.03 -18.88 -2.72
CA TRP A 212 5.79 -18.47 -1.33
C TRP A 212 6.13 -19.55 -0.30
N GLY A 213 6.11 -20.82 -0.71
CA GLY A 213 6.43 -21.97 0.13
C GLY A 213 7.94 -22.25 0.31
N VAL A 214 8.82 -21.56 -0.43
CA VAL A 214 10.28 -21.70 -0.29
C VAL A 214 10.90 -20.67 0.66
N GLY A 215 10.09 -19.77 1.25
CA GLY A 215 10.58 -18.64 2.04
C GLY A 215 9.84 -18.34 3.35
N SER A 216 8.95 -19.21 3.84
CA SER A 216 8.20 -19.00 5.10
C SER A 216 9.06 -19.24 6.36
N GLY A 217 10.25 -18.64 6.41
CA GLY A 217 11.05 -18.49 7.63
C GLY A 217 10.71 -17.17 8.32
N PRO A 218 10.75 -17.11 9.67
CA PRO A 218 10.38 -15.92 10.41
C PRO A 218 11.32 -14.78 10.06
N LEU A 219 10.79 -13.75 9.39
CA LEU A 219 11.47 -12.50 9.07
C LEU A 219 12.83 -12.75 8.35
N ALA A 220 12.94 -12.28 7.11
CA ALA A 220 14.22 -11.75 6.66
C ALA A 220 14.52 -10.47 7.49
N ALA A 221 14.69 -10.63 8.81
CA ALA A 221 15.45 -9.75 9.65
C ALA A 221 16.82 -9.72 9.00
N ALA A 222 17.11 -8.62 8.31
CA ALA A 222 18.44 -8.24 7.84
C ALA A 222 19.37 -9.45 7.70
N ALA A 223 19.12 -10.32 6.71
CA ALA A 223 20.18 -11.20 6.29
C ALA A 223 21.28 -10.25 5.79
N PRO A 224 22.47 -10.19 6.43
CA PRO A 224 23.57 -9.50 5.79
C PRO A 224 23.73 -10.18 4.44
N VAL A 225 23.76 -9.38 3.38
CA VAL A 225 24.21 -9.82 2.06
C VAL A 225 25.42 -10.73 2.26
N PRO A 226 25.37 -12.04 1.95
CA PRO A 226 26.59 -12.82 1.89
C PRO A 226 27.20 -12.54 0.52
N GLY A 227 27.80 -11.35 0.40
CA GLY A 227 29.02 -11.18 -0.35
C GLY A 227 30.21 -11.66 0.49
N GLY A 228 30.08 -12.87 1.05
CA GLY A 228 31.11 -13.63 1.71
C GLY A 228 31.38 -14.82 0.81
N VAL A 229 32.51 -14.75 0.11
CA VAL A 229 33.11 -15.80 -0.71
C VAL A 229 32.84 -17.21 -0.17
N LEU A 230 32.17 -18.04 -0.97
CA LEU A 230 32.37 -19.49 -0.91
C LEU A 230 33.79 -19.76 -1.42
N GLY A 231 34.77 -19.56 -0.54
CA GLY A 231 36.09 -20.13 -0.66
C GLY A 231 35.96 -21.63 -0.45
N VAL A 232 36.06 -22.37 -1.56
CA VAL A 232 36.54 -23.75 -1.56
C VAL A 232 37.80 -23.79 -0.71
N SER A 233 37.77 -24.54 0.40
CA SER A 233 38.98 -24.90 1.14
C SER A 233 39.76 -25.92 0.31
N GLU A 234 40.46 -25.44 -0.71
CA GLU A 234 41.60 -26.15 -1.30
C GLU A 234 42.85 -25.44 -0.80
N ALA A 235 43.59 -26.08 0.09
CA ALA A 235 44.83 -25.54 0.64
C ALA A 235 45.94 -25.56 -0.43
N PRO A 236 46.60 -24.43 -0.75
CA PRO A 236 47.83 -24.46 -1.51
C PRO A 236 49.02 -24.36 -0.55
N SER A 237 49.78 -25.45 -0.48
CA SER A 237 51.16 -25.45 -0.01
C SER A 237 52.03 -24.67 -0.99
N GLY A 238 52.83 -23.70 -0.51
CA GLY A 238 54.02 -23.24 -1.25
C GLY A 238 54.37 -21.77 -1.14
N LYS A 239 55.52 -21.51 -0.50
CA LYS A 239 56.57 -20.48 -0.69
C LYS A 239 56.22 -19.02 -1.09
N PRO A 240 56.94 -18.02 -0.52
CA PRO A 240 56.69 -16.62 -0.82
C PRO A 240 57.15 -16.29 -2.25
N VAL A 241 56.23 -15.90 -3.12
CA VAL A 241 56.53 -15.25 -4.39
C VAL A 241 56.28 -13.75 -4.24
N ASN A 242 57.37 -13.00 -4.37
CA ASN A 242 57.37 -11.56 -4.49
C ASN A 242 56.75 -11.21 -5.85
N ILE A 243 55.65 -10.44 -5.87
CA ILE A 243 55.06 -9.92 -7.10
C ILE A 243 54.88 -8.43 -6.91
N ASP A 244 55.74 -7.68 -7.62
CA ASP A 244 55.81 -6.23 -7.66
C ASP A 244 54.49 -5.59 -8.08
N PHE A 245 54.00 -4.66 -7.26
CA PHE A 245 52.89 -3.79 -7.61
C PHE A 245 53.38 -2.75 -8.63
N ALA A 246 52.75 -2.71 -9.81
CA ALA A 246 52.98 -1.64 -10.78
C ALA A 246 52.49 -0.30 -10.22
N THR A 247 53.41 0.57 -9.83
CA THR A 247 53.12 1.93 -9.38
C THR A 247 52.86 2.86 -10.57
N SER A 248 51.71 3.54 -10.50
CA SER A 248 51.29 4.85 -11.05
C SER A 248 52.09 5.60 -12.15
N SER A 249 52.78 4.92 -13.08
CA SER A 249 53.55 5.54 -14.18
C SER A 249 53.00 5.22 -15.58
N SER A 250 51.83 4.59 -15.70
CA SER A 250 51.17 4.28 -16.99
C SER A 250 49.81 4.96 -17.18
N ILE A 251 49.57 6.08 -16.50
CA ILE A 251 48.44 6.95 -16.80
C ILE A 251 48.94 7.97 -17.84
N PRO A 252 48.61 7.83 -19.14
CA PRO A 252 48.92 8.91 -20.08
C PRO A 252 48.10 10.16 -19.68
N PRO A 253 48.70 11.36 -19.71
CA PRO A 253 47.99 12.59 -19.39
C PRO A 253 46.87 12.82 -20.41
N ILE A 254 45.63 12.86 -19.92
CA ILE A 254 44.48 13.36 -20.68
C ILE A 254 44.60 14.88 -20.76
N SER A 255 44.91 15.41 -21.95
CA SER A 255 44.85 16.84 -22.25
C SER A 255 43.41 17.36 -22.16
N ILE A 256 43.04 17.92 -21.01
CA ILE A 256 41.86 18.77 -20.85
C ILE A 256 42.31 20.22 -21.08
N MET A 257 42.52 20.61 -22.33
CA MET A 257 42.53 21.99 -22.82
C MET A 257 42.73 21.97 -24.34
N THR A 258 41.63 22.00 -25.06
CA THR A 258 41.58 22.45 -26.45
C THR A 258 40.31 23.27 -26.59
N GLU A 259 40.48 24.59 -26.75
CA GLU A 259 39.41 25.50 -27.12
C GLU A 259 38.77 25.05 -28.44
N PRO A 260 37.44 25.20 -28.62
CA PRO A 260 36.80 24.84 -29.86
C PRO A 260 37.17 25.85 -30.97
N ALA A 261 37.81 25.37 -32.03
CA ALA A 261 37.97 26.13 -33.27
C ALA A 261 36.60 26.33 -33.97
N PRO A 262 36.40 27.43 -34.73
CA PRO A 262 35.10 27.80 -35.27
C PRO A 262 34.62 26.85 -36.37
N ALA A 263 33.31 26.63 -36.43
CA ALA A 263 32.66 25.80 -37.45
C ALA A 263 32.89 26.33 -38.88
N ALA A 264 33.29 25.43 -39.78
CA ALA A 264 33.34 25.70 -41.22
C ALA A 264 31.92 25.80 -41.84
N PRO A 265 31.72 26.66 -42.86
CA PRO A 265 30.41 26.92 -43.44
C PRO A 265 29.84 25.74 -44.23
N LYS A 266 28.53 25.55 -44.09
CA LYS A 266 27.70 24.52 -44.74
C LYS A 266 27.60 24.75 -46.26
N PRO A 267 27.87 23.75 -47.12
CA PRO A 267 27.57 23.87 -48.54
C PRO A 267 26.06 23.95 -48.80
N ALA A 268 25.67 24.86 -49.70
CA ALA A 268 24.29 25.13 -50.08
C ALA A 268 23.59 23.92 -50.70
N ALA A 269 22.31 23.77 -50.39
CA ALA A 269 21.42 22.76 -50.94
C ALA A 269 21.28 22.95 -52.46
N THR A 270 21.57 21.91 -53.22
CA THR A 270 21.23 21.82 -54.65
C THR A 270 19.74 21.53 -54.75
N ALA A 271 18.96 22.49 -55.26
CA ALA A 271 17.55 22.30 -55.57
C ALA A 271 17.43 21.35 -56.77
N ALA A 272 16.77 20.21 -56.58
CA ALA A 272 16.41 19.29 -57.66
C ALA A 272 14.89 19.27 -57.86
N GLY A 273 14.51 19.73 -59.06
CA GLY A 273 13.27 19.52 -59.84
C GLY A 273 11.96 19.15 -59.16
N ALA A 274 10.98 20.06 -59.26
CA ALA A 274 9.56 19.70 -59.35
C ALA A 274 9.19 19.52 -60.85
N PRO A 275 8.38 18.51 -61.23
CA PRO A 275 8.03 18.24 -62.61
C PRO A 275 6.94 19.18 -63.14
N ALA A 276 6.95 19.30 -64.47
CA ALA A 276 6.08 20.13 -65.29
C ALA A 276 4.59 19.78 -65.17
N ALA A 277 3.76 20.83 -65.19
CA ALA A 277 2.35 20.75 -65.51
C ALA A 277 2.16 20.69 -67.03
N SER A 278 1.34 19.76 -67.49
CA SER A 278 0.90 19.65 -68.88
C SER A 278 -0.51 19.07 -68.92
N GLY A 279 -1.41 19.75 -69.64
CA GLY A 279 -2.65 19.18 -70.19
C GLY A 279 -3.88 19.31 -69.32
#